data_AF-A0A928PZV1-F1
#
_entry.id   AF-A0A928PZV1-F1
#
_cell.length_a   1.000
_cell.length_b   1.000
_cell.length_c   1.000
_cell.angle_alpha   90.00
_cell.angle_beta   90.00
_cell.angle_gamma   90.00
#
_symmetry.space_group_name_H-M   'P 1'
#
loop_
_entity.id
_entity.type
_entity.pdbx_description
1 polymer ?
#
loop_
_entity_poly.entity_id
_entity_poly.type
_entity_poly.pdbx_seq_one_letter_code
_entity_poly.pdbx_strand_id
1 'polypeptide(L)' 'MEMTTIELRKITASEGMVLTNGEAYSKEVYLGCNDNPDNWQEITEEEYKIIIEKLNFKSDI' A
#
# COMPACT_ATOMS: atom_id res chain seq x y z
N MET A 1 26.35 -18.77 -13.24
CA MET A 1 25.36 -18.11 -12.38
C MET A 1 25.81 -16.68 -12.24
N GLU A 2 25.01 -15.73 -12.72
CA GLU A 2 25.31 -14.31 -12.55
C GLU A 2 24.56 -13.77 -11.33
N MET A 3 25.22 -12.93 -10.55
CA MET A 3 24.67 -12.29 -9.36
C MET A 3 24.55 -10.79 -9.63
N THR A 4 23.36 -10.26 -9.42
CA THR A 4 23.08 -8.83 -9.55
C THR A 4 22.54 -8.32 -8.23
N THR A 5 23.04 -7.17 -7.78
CA THR A 5 22.54 -6.46 -6.60
C THR A 5 21.46 -5.47 -7.04
N ILE A 6 20.35 -5.44 -6.30
CA ILE A 6 19.31 -4.41 -6.46
C ILE A 6 19.21 -3.59 -5.19
N GLU A 7 18.92 -2.30 -5.35
CA GLU A 7 18.54 -1.41 -4.26
C GLU A 7 17.03 -1.19 -4.30
N LEU A 8 16.37 -1.32 -3.15
CA LEU A 8 14.93 -1.10 -2.99
C LEU A 8 14.71 0.02 -1.97
N ARG A 9 13.74 0.89 -2.25
CA ARG A 9 13.29 1.91 -1.30
C ARG A 9 12.08 1.36 -0.55
N LYS A 10 12.07 1.45 0.77
CA LYS A 10 10.92 1.07 1.59
C LYS A 10 10.23 2.32 2.11
N ILE A 11 8.91 2.37 1.97
CA ILE A 11 8.06 3.32 2.69
C ILE A 11 7.25 2.56 3.73
N THR A 12 7.01 3.19 4.88
CA THR A 12 6.30 2.60 6.01
C THR A 12 5.26 3.60 6.47
N ALA A 13 4.05 3.11 6.71
CA ALA A 13 2.96 3.92 7.22
C ALA A 13 3.29 4.44 8.63
N SER A 14 2.84 5.64 8.93
CA SER A 14 2.81 6.17 10.29
C SER A 14 1.96 5.28 11.21
N GLU A 15 2.15 5.41 12.52
CA GLU A 15 1.36 4.68 13.52
C GLU A 15 -0.15 4.97 13.34
N GLY A 16 -0.97 3.92 13.33
CA GLY A 16 -2.41 4.03 13.08
C GLY A 16 -2.83 4.29 11.63
N MET A 17 -1.86 4.38 10.69
CA MET A 17 -2.12 4.66 9.28
C MET A 17 -1.91 3.43 8.38
N VAL A 18 -2.47 3.46 7.19
CA VAL A 18 -2.31 2.45 6.14
C VAL A 18 -1.93 3.16 4.85
N LEU A 19 -0.88 2.70 4.18
CA LEU A 19 -0.50 3.19 2.86
C LEU A 19 -1.44 2.63 1.80
N THR A 20 -1.87 3.47 0.88
CA THR A 20 -2.64 3.07 -0.30
C THR A 20 -2.28 3.87 -1.54
N ASN A 21 -2.37 3.23 -2.70
CA ASN A 21 -2.31 3.85 -4.03
C ASN A 21 -3.68 3.80 -4.75
N GLY A 22 -4.76 3.45 -4.02
CA GLY A 22 -6.10 3.22 -4.56
C GLY A 22 -6.40 1.76 -4.93
N GLU A 23 -5.38 0.92 -5.11
CA GLU A 23 -5.53 -0.50 -5.47
C GLU A 23 -5.02 -1.45 -4.37
N ALA A 24 -3.94 -1.06 -3.71
CA ALA A 24 -3.31 -1.82 -2.62
C ALA A 24 -3.41 -1.09 -1.28
N TYR A 25 -3.34 -1.85 -0.20
CA TYR A 25 -3.36 -1.36 1.18
C TYR A 25 -2.32 -2.12 2.01
N SER A 26 -1.38 -1.43 2.64
CA SER A 26 -0.33 -2.07 3.44
C SER A 26 0.25 -1.14 4.51
N LYS A 27 0.90 -1.73 5.52
CA LYS A 27 1.72 -0.99 6.51
C LYS A 27 3.10 -0.66 5.98
N GLU A 28 3.61 -1.44 5.03
CA GLU A 28 4.90 -1.22 4.40
C GLU A 28 4.88 -1.61 2.93
N VAL A 29 5.67 -0.89 2.13
CA VAL A 29 5.78 -1.12 0.68
C VAL A 29 7.25 -1.02 0.30
N TYR A 30 7.72 -1.99 -0.47
CA TYR A 30 9.01 -1.94 -1.15
C TYR A 30 8.77 -1.45 -2.58
N LEU A 31 9.34 -0.29 -2.89
CA LEU A 31 9.24 0.37 -4.17
C LEU A 31 10.28 -0.21 -5.13
N GLY A 32 9.82 -0.57 -6.33
CA GLY A 32 10.69 -0.90 -7.45
C GLY A 32 11.53 0.32 -7.89
N CYS A 33 12.51 0.07 -8.75
CA CYS A 33 13.44 1.12 -9.20
C CYS A 33 12.75 2.33 -9.86
N ASN A 34 11.59 2.11 -10.50
CA ASN A 34 10.83 3.15 -11.21
C ASN A 34 9.57 3.60 -10.46
N ASP A 35 9.33 3.11 -9.24
CA ASP A 35 8.16 3.51 -8.47
C ASP A 35 8.37 4.88 -7.84
N ASN A 36 7.32 5.70 -7.89
CA ASN A 36 7.29 7.00 -7.24
C ASN A 36 6.61 6.87 -5.86
N PRO A 37 7.27 7.20 -4.73
CA PRO A 37 6.64 7.24 -3.42
C PRO A 37 5.40 8.15 -3.38
N ASP A 38 5.33 9.20 -4.20
CA ASP A 38 4.20 10.14 -4.23
C ASP A 38 2.89 9.50 -4.73
N ASN A 39 2.96 8.30 -5.32
CA ASN A 39 1.77 7.52 -5.69
C ASN A 39 1.08 6.90 -4.48
N TRP A 40 1.73 6.91 -3.31
CA TRP A 40 1.20 6.36 -2.07
C TRP A 40 0.77 7.49 -1.14
N GLN A 41 -0.42 7.33 -0.57
CA GLN A 41 -0.97 8.20 0.46
C GLN A 41 -1.31 7.39 1.71
N GLU A 42 -1.34 8.06 2.84
CA GLU A 42 -1.78 7.46 4.10
C GLU A 42 -3.27 7.71 4.34
N ILE A 43 -3.97 6.67 4.74
CA ILE A 43 -5.34 6.74 5.26
C ILE A 43 -5.37 6.14 6.68
N THR A 44 -6.40 6.45 7.47
CA THR A 44 -6.52 5.84 8.80
C THR A 44 -6.97 4.38 8.70
N GLU A 45 -6.74 3.61 9.76
CA GLU A 45 -7.27 2.26 9.86
C GLU A 45 -8.80 2.20 9.82
N GLU A 46 -9.50 3.21 10.36
CA GLU A 46 -10.96 3.31 10.27
C GLU A 46 -11.42 3.50 8.81
N GLU A 47 -10.75 4.39 8.06
CA GLU A 47 -11.05 4.60 6.64
C GLU A 47 -10.83 3.31 5.84
N TYR A 48 -9.73 2.61 6.09
CA TYR A 48 -9.44 1.31 5.48
C TYR A 48 -10.55 0.27 5.77
N LYS A 49 -11.01 0.15 7.03
CA LYS A 49 -12.09 -0.76 7.41
C LYS A 49 -13.38 -0.46 6.64
N ILE A 50 -13.77 0.81 6.57
CA ILE A 50 -14.98 1.25 5.85
C ILE A 50 -14.86 0.91 4.34
N ILE A 51 -13.68 1.06 3.74
CA ILE A 51 -13.45 0.74 2.32
C ILE A 51 -13.60 -0.76 2.08
N ILE A 52 -12.96 -1.60 2.89
CA ILE A 52 -13.00 -3.06 2.74
C ILE A 52 -14.41 -3.60 2.98
N GLU A 53 -15.12 -3.12 3.99
CA GLU A 53 -16.52 -3.48 4.23
C GLU A 53 -17.36 -3.17 2.98
N LYS A 54 -17.26 -1.95 2.43
CA LYS A 54 -17.98 -1.55 1.21
C LYS A 54 -17.65 -2.43 -0.01
N LEU A 55 -16.40 -2.84 -0.18
CA LEU A 55 -16.00 -3.71 -1.29
C LEU A 55 -16.59 -5.12 -1.17
N ASN A 56 -16.59 -5.66 0.05
CA ASN A 56 -17.19 -6.97 0.33
C ASN A 56 -18.70 -6.94 0.09
N PHE A 57 -19.41 -5.91 0.56
CA PHE A 57 -20.85 -5.77 0.31
C PHE A 57 -21.23 -5.62 -1.17
N LYS A 58 -20.34 -5.10 -2.02
CA LYS A 58 -20.59 -4.99 -3.47
C LYS A 58 -20.37 -6.31 -4.22
N SER A 59 -19.76 -7.31 -3.59
CA SER A 59 -19.49 -8.61 -4.21
C SER A 59 -20.65 -9.60 -4.04
N ASP A 60 -21.64 -9.26 -3.21
CA ASP A 60 -22.82 -10.09 -2.88
C ASP A 60 -24.10 -9.72 -3.67
N ILE A 61 -23.99 -8.86 -4.70
CA ILE A 61 -25.09 -8.44 -5.60
C ILE A 61 -24.69 -8.70 -7.05
#